data_AF-A0AAU3TVV6-F1
#
_entry.id   AF-A0AAU3TVV6-F1
#
_cell.length_a   1.000
_cell.length_b   1.000
_cell.length_c   1.000
_cell.angle_alpha   90.00
_cell.angle_beta   90.00
_cell.angle_gamma   90.00
#
_symmetry.space_group_name_H-M   'P 1'
#
loop_
_entity.id
_entity.type
_entity.pdbx_description
1 polymer ?
#
loop_
_entity_poly.entity_id
_entity_poly.type
_entity_poly.pdbx_seq_one_letter_code
_entity_poly.pdbx_strand_id
1 'polypeptide(L)'
;MDEGTVALIAAGSGVLGSILGAAGTVWATKAGAHKSAEAVRGQTQDQAANEHAHWLRQQRLAACEGFLDAWDECTRMRKELTRPTEESQHNELRAELSRAASRMLERAKRIEILGPDEVSQAAQSISEATLENIEREDKFGDYMKSAVVRVREQASRVQEVSPGLPFEQLNEVLRHADDLQKLQELYSIEELEQFLGNTEHSMSEAEEWICRATALGELQEEVNDESSRFLEGFKHNIQLAEENRAVFVRTVRESIASPPARNG
;
A
#
# COMPACT_ATOMS: atom_id res chain seq x y z
N MET A 1 98.82 2.86 -42.15
CA MET A 1 97.62 2.42 -41.41
C MET A 1 98.07 2.13 -40.00
N ASP A 2 97.49 2.80 -39.02
CA ASP A 2 97.45 2.30 -37.63
C ASP A 2 96.01 2.46 -37.14
N GLU A 3 95.18 1.49 -37.54
CA GLU A 3 93.81 1.26 -37.08
C GLU A 3 93.73 0.82 -35.61
N GLY A 4 94.86 0.68 -34.92
CA GLY A 4 94.94 0.20 -33.53
C GLY A 4 94.68 1.25 -32.45
N THR A 5 94.73 2.55 -32.76
CA THR A 5 94.75 3.61 -31.72
C THR A 5 93.40 4.30 -31.52
N VAL A 6 92.50 4.25 -32.51
CA VAL A 6 91.15 4.86 -32.42
C VAL A 6 90.17 3.99 -31.62
N ALA A 7 90.37 2.67 -31.60
CA ALA A 7 89.52 1.74 -30.86
C ALA A 7 89.70 1.82 -29.32
N LEU A 8 90.85 2.30 -28.84
CA LEU A 8 91.15 2.33 -27.39
C LEU A 8 90.55 3.56 -26.69
N ILE A 9 90.32 4.66 -27.41
CA ILE A 9 89.75 5.90 -26.84
C ILE A 9 88.21 5.84 -26.83
N ALA A 10 87.59 5.15 -27.79
CA ALA A 10 86.13 4.93 -27.79
C ALA A 10 85.67 3.93 -26.70
N ALA A 11 86.54 3.02 -26.25
CA ALA A 11 86.25 2.10 -25.16
C ALA A 11 86.43 2.71 -23.75
N GLY A 12 87.17 3.83 -23.64
CA GLY A 12 87.47 4.48 -22.36
C GLY A 12 86.39 5.45 -21.85
N SER A 13 85.59 6.04 -22.73
CA SER A 13 84.50 6.96 -22.35
C SER A 13 83.16 6.28 -22.03
N GLY A 14 83.05 4.96 -22.22
CA GLY A 14 81.83 4.18 -21.93
C GLY A 14 81.74 3.60 -20.52
N VAL A 15 82.86 3.50 -19.78
CA VAL A 15 82.90 2.75 -18.50
C VAL A 15 82.83 3.68 -17.27
N LEU A 16 83.18 4.96 -17.39
CA LEU A 16 83.01 5.95 -16.31
C LEU A 16 81.62 6.61 -16.28
N GLY A 17 80.92 6.67 -17.43
CA GLY A 17 79.53 7.12 -17.49
C GLY A 17 78.53 6.11 -16.91
N SER A 18 78.85 4.81 -16.95
CA SER A 18 77.99 3.73 -16.45
C SER A 18 78.05 3.55 -14.93
N ILE A 19 79.15 3.94 -14.26
CA ILE A 19 79.28 3.83 -12.80
C ILE A 19 78.63 5.02 -12.06
N LEU A 20 78.77 6.25 -12.58
CA LEU A 20 78.05 7.42 -12.02
C LEU A 20 76.55 7.41 -12.39
N GLY A 21 76.18 6.83 -13.53
CA GLY A 21 74.78 6.54 -13.87
C GLY A 21 74.15 5.48 -12.96
N ALA A 22 74.90 4.42 -12.58
CA ALA A 22 74.40 3.34 -11.73
C ALA A 22 74.23 3.72 -10.25
N ALA A 23 75.06 4.62 -9.71
CA ALA A 23 74.90 5.09 -8.33
C ALA A 23 73.70 6.06 -8.16
N GLY A 24 73.44 6.89 -9.17
CA GLY A 24 72.27 7.76 -9.22
C GLY A 24 70.96 6.99 -9.38
N THR A 25 70.95 5.91 -10.18
CA THR A 25 69.75 5.06 -10.34
C THR A 25 69.40 4.30 -9.07
N VAL A 26 70.36 3.84 -8.26
CA VAL A 26 70.06 3.13 -7.00
C VAL A 26 69.45 4.04 -5.93
N TRP A 27 69.93 5.28 -5.79
CA TRP A 27 69.33 6.25 -4.86
C TRP A 27 67.99 6.81 -5.37
N ALA A 28 67.87 7.07 -6.68
CA ALA A 28 66.61 7.47 -7.31
C ALA A 28 65.55 6.35 -7.29
N THR A 29 65.95 5.07 -7.41
CA THR A 29 65.02 3.93 -7.26
C THR A 29 64.63 3.69 -5.81
N LYS A 30 65.51 3.92 -4.83
CA LYS A 30 65.15 3.76 -3.40
C LYS A 30 64.25 4.89 -2.88
N ALA A 31 64.52 6.13 -3.28
CA ALA A 31 63.63 7.28 -2.99
C ALA A 31 62.33 7.21 -3.82
N GLY A 32 62.40 6.72 -5.06
CA GLY A 32 61.26 6.44 -5.92
C GLY A 32 60.39 5.30 -5.40
N ALA A 33 60.97 4.25 -4.82
CA ALA A 33 60.23 3.13 -4.26
C ALA A 33 59.40 3.51 -3.03
N HIS A 34 59.92 4.35 -2.13
CA HIS A 34 59.13 4.86 -1.00
C HIS A 34 57.97 5.75 -1.46
N LYS A 35 58.22 6.66 -2.40
CA LYS A 35 57.15 7.52 -2.98
C LYS A 35 56.15 6.73 -3.82
N SER A 36 56.58 5.70 -4.56
CA SER A 36 55.69 4.80 -5.27
C SER A 36 54.88 3.93 -4.31
N ALA A 37 55.46 3.47 -3.20
CA ALA A 37 54.72 2.70 -2.20
C ALA A 37 53.64 3.55 -1.51
N GLU A 38 53.93 4.81 -1.21
CA GLU A 38 52.94 5.77 -0.69
C GLU A 38 51.87 6.12 -1.72
N ALA A 39 52.25 6.35 -2.98
CA ALA A 39 51.31 6.61 -4.07
C ALA A 39 50.39 5.41 -4.37
N VAL A 40 50.93 4.18 -4.35
CA VAL A 40 50.14 2.95 -4.52
C VAL A 40 49.20 2.74 -3.35
N ARG A 41 49.63 3.02 -2.10
CA ARG A 41 48.74 2.99 -0.93
C ARG A 41 47.59 3.98 -1.07
N GLY A 42 47.88 5.23 -1.45
CA GLY A 42 46.85 6.24 -1.72
C GLY A 42 45.89 5.78 -2.82
N GLN A 43 46.42 5.26 -3.94
CA GLN A 43 45.62 4.75 -5.05
C GLN A 43 44.72 3.57 -4.65
N THR A 44 45.22 2.63 -3.84
CA THR A 44 44.39 1.51 -3.35
C THR A 44 43.30 1.96 -2.38
N GLN A 45 43.55 2.98 -1.56
CA GLN A 45 42.56 3.55 -0.66
C GLN A 45 41.47 4.29 -1.44
N ASP A 46 41.86 5.11 -2.42
CA ASP A 46 40.91 5.81 -3.29
C ASP A 46 40.08 4.84 -4.13
N GLN A 47 40.70 3.75 -4.63
CA GLN A 47 39.99 2.70 -5.36
C GLN A 47 39.00 1.96 -4.45
N ALA A 48 39.42 1.57 -3.24
CA ALA A 48 38.54 0.91 -2.28
C ALA A 48 37.35 1.81 -1.87
N ALA A 49 37.59 3.11 -1.68
CA ALA A 49 36.53 4.07 -1.37
C ALA A 49 35.52 4.20 -2.54
N ASN A 50 36.02 4.25 -3.78
CA ASN A 50 35.17 4.30 -4.97
C ASN A 50 34.36 3.01 -5.18
N GLU A 51 34.98 1.84 -5.00
CA GLU A 51 34.31 0.53 -5.09
C GLU A 51 33.23 0.39 -4.01
N HIS A 52 33.54 0.77 -2.77
CA HIS A 52 32.57 0.76 -1.67
C HIS A 52 31.40 1.71 -1.93
N ALA A 53 31.66 2.93 -2.40
CA ALA A 53 30.61 3.89 -2.77
C ALA A 53 29.74 3.37 -3.93
N HIS A 54 30.35 2.69 -4.91
CA HIS A 54 29.61 2.09 -6.01
C HIS A 54 28.72 0.93 -5.52
N TRP A 55 29.25 0.05 -4.69
CA TRP A 55 28.51 -1.05 -4.08
C TRP A 55 27.33 -0.54 -3.25
N LEU A 56 27.54 0.49 -2.41
CA LEU A 56 26.46 1.07 -1.62
C LEU A 56 25.36 1.68 -2.48
N ARG A 57 25.71 2.35 -3.59
CA ARG A 57 24.72 2.87 -4.55
C ARG A 57 23.90 1.74 -5.17
N GLN A 58 24.52 0.63 -5.55
CA GLN A 58 23.82 -0.54 -6.09
C GLN A 58 22.87 -1.15 -5.05
N GLN A 59 23.31 -1.28 -3.79
CA GLN A 59 22.45 -1.80 -2.71
C GLN A 59 21.23 -0.91 -2.45
N ARG A 60 21.42 0.42 -2.46
CA ARG A 60 20.33 1.41 -2.33
C ARG A 60 19.31 1.28 -3.46
N LEU A 61 19.79 1.19 -4.70
CA LEU A 61 18.94 1.00 -5.89
C LEU A 61 18.14 -0.30 -5.79
N ALA A 62 18.80 -1.42 -5.51
CA ALA A 62 18.16 -2.72 -5.37
C ALA A 62 17.10 -2.73 -4.25
N ALA A 63 17.35 -2.04 -3.13
CA ALA A 63 16.37 -1.90 -2.06
C ALA A 63 15.14 -1.08 -2.49
N CYS A 64 15.34 0.03 -3.21
CA CYS A 64 14.26 0.87 -3.73
C CYS A 64 13.44 0.13 -4.81
N GLU A 65 14.09 -0.55 -5.75
CA GLU A 65 13.43 -1.37 -6.77
C GLU A 65 12.60 -2.47 -6.13
N GLY A 66 13.20 -3.22 -5.20
CA GLY A 66 12.47 -4.27 -4.48
C GLY A 66 11.25 -3.72 -3.73
N PHE A 67 11.34 -2.53 -3.13
CA PHE A 67 10.19 -1.91 -2.49
C PHE A 67 9.07 -1.56 -3.49
N LEU A 68 9.41 -0.95 -4.62
CA LEU A 68 8.43 -0.63 -5.67
C LEU A 68 7.75 -1.89 -6.23
N ASP A 69 8.50 -2.98 -6.44
CA ASP A 69 7.94 -4.26 -6.87
C ASP A 69 6.93 -4.82 -5.86
N ALA A 70 7.19 -4.69 -4.54
CA ALA A 70 6.25 -5.12 -3.51
C ALA A 70 4.98 -4.27 -3.49
N TRP A 71 5.12 -2.96 -3.70
CA TRP A 71 4.00 -2.04 -3.82
C TRP A 71 3.12 -2.38 -5.04
N ASP A 72 3.73 -2.63 -6.19
CA ASP A 72 3.02 -3.00 -7.42
C ASP A 72 2.32 -4.37 -7.27
N GLU A 73 2.96 -5.32 -6.57
CA GLU A 73 2.36 -6.60 -6.18
C GLU A 73 1.09 -6.39 -5.35
N CYS A 74 1.15 -5.56 -4.30
CA CYS A 74 0.00 -5.23 -3.45
C CYS A 74 -1.11 -4.56 -4.26
N THR A 75 -0.77 -3.60 -5.12
CA THR A 75 -1.72 -2.88 -5.98
C THR A 75 -2.43 -3.83 -6.94
N ARG A 76 -1.69 -4.78 -7.53
CA ARG A 76 -2.24 -5.79 -8.42
C ARG A 76 -3.19 -6.74 -7.69
N MET A 77 -2.81 -7.24 -6.51
CA MET A 77 -3.66 -8.10 -5.68
C MET A 77 -4.94 -7.38 -5.25
N ARG A 78 -4.85 -6.10 -4.89
CA ARG A 78 -6.03 -5.28 -4.56
C ARG A 78 -6.99 -5.14 -5.74
N LYS A 79 -6.47 -4.96 -6.96
CA LYS A 79 -7.33 -4.97 -8.17
C LYS A 79 -8.00 -6.33 -8.38
N GLU A 80 -7.32 -7.42 -8.09
CA GLU A 80 -7.90 -8.77 -8.19
C GLU A 80 -9.07 -8.97 -7.21
N LEU A 81 -8.94 -8.45 -5.98
CA LEU A 81 -10.01 -8.51 -4.97
C LEU A 81 -11.29 -7.78 -5.37
N THR A 82 -11.23 -6.83 -6.30
CA THR A 82 -12.44 -6.15 -6.81
C THR A 82 -13.23 -6.98 -7.81
N ARG A 83 -12.66 -8.09 -8.32
CA ARG A 83 -13.36 -8.96 -9.25
C ARG A 83 -14.37 -9.84 -8.50
N PRO A 84 -15.52 -10.17 -9.11
CA PRO A 84 -16.43 -11.15 -8.54
C PRO A 84 -15.72 -12.51 -8.49
N THR A 85 -15.51 -13.04 -7.28
CA THR A 85 -14.93 -14.37 -7.03
C THR A 85 -15.75 -15.11 -5.97
N GLU A 86 -15.52 -16.41 -5.83
CA GLU A 86 -16.06 -17.19 -4.72
C GLU A 86 -15.48 -16.71 -3.38
N GLU A 87 -16.26 -16.76 -2.30
CA GLU A 87 -15.86 -16.25 -0.99
C GLU A 87 -14.57 -16.92 -0.45
N SER A 88 -14.37 -18.22 -0.70
CA SER A 88 -13.15 -18.94 -0.34
C SER A 88 -11.91 -18.34 -1.02
N GLN A 89 -11.98 -18.12 -2.33
CA GLN A 89 -10.91 -17.52 -3.12
C GLN A 89 -10.66 -16.07 -2.70
N HIS A 90 -11.73 -15.33 -2.40
CA HIS A 90 -11.63 -13.96 -1.90
C HIS A 90 -10.84 -13.89 -0.57
N ASN A 91 -11.14 -14.77 0.38
CA ASN A 91 -10.43 -14.84 1.66
C ASN A 91 -8.96 -15.23 1.49
N GLU A 92 -8.65 -16.16 0.58
CA GLU A 92 -7.26 -16.53 0.28
C GLU A 92 -6.45 -15.38 -0.34
N LEU A 93 -7.01 -14.71 -1.34
CA LEU A 93 -6.40 -13.52 -1.97
C LEU A 93 -6.16 -12.40 -0.95
N ARG A 94 -7.10 -12.23 -0.01
CA ARG A 94 -7.00 -11.24 1.06
C ARG A 94 -5.87 -11.57 2.04
N ALA A 95 -5.77 -12.82 2.47
CA ALA A 95 -4.67 -13.29 3.31
C ALA A 95 -3.31 -13.19 2.57
N GLU A 96 -3.30 -13.36 1.25
CA GLU A 96 -2.11 -13.15 0.42
C GLU A 96 -1.73 -11.67 0.33
N LEU A 97 -2.70 -10.76 0.16
CA LEU A 97 -2.48 -9.31 0.17
C LEU A 97 -1.88 -8.83 1.50
N SER A 98 -2.39 -9.30 2.63
CA SER A 98 -1.83 -8.96 3.95
C SER A 98 -0.38 -9.44 4.10
N ARG A 99 -0.06 -10.65 3.62
CA ARG A 99 1.31 -11.15 3.56
C ARG A 99 2.19 -10.32 2.61
N ALA A 100 1.67 -9.88 1.47
CA ALA A 100 2.39 -9.02 0.52
C ALA A 100 2.70 -7.65 1.12
N ALA A 101 1.73 -7.03 1.81
CA ALA A 101 1.92 -5.75 2.49
C ALA A 101 2.94 -5.86 3.63
N SER A 102 2.97 -6.99 4.35
CA SER A 102 4.00 -7.26 5.37
C SER A 102 5.40 -7.35 4.74
N ARG A 103 5.55 -8.04 3.59
CA ARG A 103 6.82 -8.07 2.83
C ARG A 103 7.22 -6.67 2.34
N MET A 104 6.27 -5.84 1.94
CA MET A 104 6.53 -4.46 1.54
C MET A 104 7.11 -3.64 2.70
N LEU A 105 6.53 -3.76 3.91
CA LEU A 105 7.07 -3.12 5.12
C LEU A 105 8.48 -3.61 5.46
N GLU A 106 8.76 -4.90 5.32
CA GLU A 106 10.13 -5.44 5.50
C GLU A 106 11.12 -4.82 4.51
N ARG A 107 10.70 -4.56 3.27
CA ARG A 107 11.54 -3.88 2.27
C ARG A 107 11.74 -2.40 2.60
N ALA A 108 10.73 -1.72 3.14
CA ALA A 108 10.87 -0.35 3.64
C ALA A 108 11.94 -0.26 4.76
N LYS A 109 11.97 -1.21 5.70
CA LYS A 109 13.01 -1.28 6.74
C LYS A 109 14.43 -1.48 6.19
N ARG A 110 14.59 -2.10 5.02
CA ARG A 110 15.91 -2.18 4.36
C ARG A 110 16.34 -0.83 3.80
N ILE A 111 15.39 -0.04 3.31
CA ILE A 111 15.63 1.33 2.85
C ILE A 111 16.02 2.22 4.03
N GLU A 112 15.44 2.02 5.22
CA GLU A 112 15.85 2.72 6.45
C GLU A 112 17.34 2.56 6.77
N ILE A 113 17.89 1.37 6.54
CA ILE A 113 19.31 1.08 6.84
C ILE A 113 20.24 1.72 5.79
N LEU A 114 19.81 1.77 4.53
CA LEU A 114 20.69 2.07 3.41
C LEU A 114 20.45 3.46 2.81
N GLY A 115 19.22 3.95 2.83
CA GLY A 115 18.74 5.11 2.07
C GLY A 115 18.77 6.42 2.86
N PRO A 116 18.50 7.55 2.18
CA PRO A 116 18.25 8.83 2.83
C PRO A 116 17.01 8.77 3.72
N ASP A 117 17.00 9.56 4.79
CA ASP A 117 15.91 9.61 5.77
C ASP A 117 14.55 9.91 5.11
N GLU A 118 14.51 10.79 4.10
CA GLU A 118 13.28 11.14 3.40
C GLU A 118 12.72 9.98 2.58
N VAL A 119 13.60 9.15 1.98
CA VAL A 119 13.18 7.96 1.23
C VAL A 119 12.67 6.88 2.18
N SER A 120 13.36 6.72 3.31
CA SER A 120 12.97 5.80 4.38
C SER A 120 11.58 6.15 4.94
N GLN A 121 11.38 7.40 5.34
CA GLN A 121 10.12 7.90 5.87
C GLN A 121 8.97 7.71 4.86
N ALA A 122 9.20 8.10 3.60
CA ALA A 122 8.18 7.93 2.56
C ALA A 122 7.80 6.46 2.34
N ALA A 123 8.80 5.55 2.29
CA ALA A 123 8.57 4.11 2.11
C ALA A 123 7.82 3.49 3.30
N GLN A 124 8.15 3.92 4.52
CA GLN A 124 7.48 3.51 5.74
C GLN A 124 6.02 3.98 5.77
N SER A 125 5.77 5.28 5.54
CA SER A 125 4.41 5.84 5.52
C SER A 125 3.52 5.19 4.48
N ILE A 126 4.07 4.91 3.29
CA ILE A 126 3.41 4.11 2.25
C ILE A 126 3.00 2.73 2.79
N SER A 127 3.91 2.04 3.48
CA SER A 127 3.69 0.67 3.94
C SER A 127 2.65 0.60 5.05
N GLU A 128 2.73 1.53 5.99
CA GLU A 128 1.78 1.68 7.10
C GLU A 128 0.39 2.02 6.57
N ALA A 129 0.26 3.00 5.67
CA ALA A 129 -1.03 3.35 5.05
C ALA A 129 -1.64 2.16 4.27
N THR A 130 -0.80 1.32 3.66
CA THR A 130 -1.27 0.13 2.95
C THR A 130 -1.79 -0.93 3.90
N LEU A 131 -1.08 -1.21 5.00
CA LEU A 131 -1.51 -2.15 6.03
C LEU A 131 -2.78 -1.68 6.74
N GLU A 132 -2.83 -0.41 7.11
CA GLU A 132 -4.01 0.19 7.75
C GLU A 132 -5.24 0.12 6.83
N ASN A 133 -5.07 0.35 5.53
CA ASN A 133 -6.16 0.19 4.57
C ASN A 133 -6.68 -1.25 4.52
N ILE A 134 -5.80 -2.25 4.53
CA ILE A 134 -6.19 -3.66 4.56
C ILE A 134 -6.98 -3.94 5.84
N GLU A 135 -6.49 -3.50 7.00
CA GLU A 135 -7.20 -3.69 8.28
C GLU A 135 -8.57 -2.99 8.31
N ARG A 136 -8.68 -1.78 7.75
CA ARG A 136 -9.96 -1.07 7.64
C ARG A 136 -10.93 -1.78 6.70
N GLU A 137 -10.46 -2.27 5.57
CA GLU A 137 -11.25 -3.12 4.66
C GLU A 137 -11.73 -4.39 5.36
N ASP A 138 -10.92 -4.99 6.25
CA ASP A 138 -11.27 -6.20 7.03
C ASP A 138 -12.43 -5.89 7.98
N LYS A 139 -12.26 -4.86 8.79
CA LYS A 139 -13.28 -4.42 9.75
C LYS A 139 -14.58 -4.02 9.05
N PHE A 140 -14.51 -3.31 7.93
CA PHE A 140 -15.70 -2.92 7.17
C PHE A 140 -16.39 -4.14 6.55
N GLY A 141 -15.63 -5.12 6.04
CA GLY A 141 -16.18 -6.37 5.54
C GLY A 141 -16.94 -7.16 6.61
N ASP A 142 -16.37 -7.28 7.81
CA ASP A 142 -17.00 -7.97 8.95
C ASP A 142 -18.25 -7.21 9.44
N TYR A 143 -18.19 -5.89 9.44
CA TYR A 143 -19.35 -5.03 9.73
C TYR A 143 -20.49 -5.27 8.74
N MET A 144 -20.20 -5.27 7.43
CA MET A 144 -21.21 -5.49 6.38
C MET A 144 -21.81 -6.89 6.45
N LYS A 145 -21.01 -7.93 6.71
CA LYS A 145 -21.51 -9.29 6.94
C LYS A 145 -22.50 -9.31 8.11
N SER A 146 -22.15 -8.67 9.22
CA SER A 146 -23.02 -8.57 10.41
C SER A 146 -24.30 -7.78 10.12
N ALA A 147 -24.21 -6.67 9.38
CA ALA A 147 -25.36 -5.87 8.96
C ALA A 147 -26.31 -6.69 8.06
N VAL A 148 -25.80 -7.45 7.10
CA VAL A 148 -26.61 -8.32 6.23
C VAL A 148 -27.37 -9.38 7.02
N VAL A 149 -26.73 -9.99 8.03
CA VAL A 149 -27.41 -10.94 8.93
C VAL A 149 -28.56 -10.25 9.68
N ARG A 150 -28.32 -9.06 10.26
CA ARG A 150 -29.34 -8.26 10.93
C ARG A 150 -30.51 -7.92 10.01
N VAL A 151 -30.23 -7.45 8.78
CA VAL A 151 -31.27 -7.17 7.76
C VAL A 151 -32.06 -8.44 7.45
N ARG A 152 -31.40 -9.58 7.24
CA ARG A 152 -32.07 -10.84 6.94
C ARG A 152 -32.96 -11.30 8.10
N GLU A 153 -32.49 -11.22 9.33
CA GLU A 153 -33.27 -11.55 10.52
C GLU A 153 -34.49 -10.64 10.65
N GLN A 154 -34.33 -9.33 10.45
CA GLN A 154 -35.45 -8.39 10.46
C GLN A 154 -36.45 -8.67 9.33
N ALA A 155 -35.97 -8.97 8.12
CA ALA A 155 -36.83 -9.31 6.98
C ALA A 155 -37.63 -10.61 7.23
N SER A 156 -36.99 -11.64 7.79
CA SER A 156 -37.68 -12.88 8.17
C SER A 156 -38.76 -12.63 9.22
N ARG A 157 -38.48 -11.80 10.24
CA ARG A 157 -39.49 -11.42 11.25
C ARG A 157 -40.66 -10.68 10.61
N VAL A 158 -40.41 -9.74 9.69
CA VAL A 158 -41.47 -9.01 8.96
C VAL A 158 -42.33 -9.99 8.15
N GLN A 159 -41.73 -10.98 7.50
CA GLN A 159 -42.45 -12.02 6.76
C GLN A 159 -43.33 -12.90 7.65
N GLU A 160 -42.93 -13.17 8.89
CA GLU A 160 -43.71 -13.95 9.87
C GLU A 160 -44.95 -13.22 10.37
N VAL A 161 -44.87 -11.89 10.57
CA VAL A 161 -45.98 -11.08 11.08
C VAL A 161 -46.98 -10.71 9.99
N SER A 162 -46.58 -10.75 8.72
CA SER A 162 -47.55 -10.55 7.65
C SER A 162 -47.29 -11.46 6.44
N PRO A 163 -47.72 -12.73 6.51
CA PRO A 163 -47.66 -13.64 5.38
C PRO A 163 -48.65 -13.28 4.26
N GLY A 164 -49.52 -12.28 4.46
CA GLY A 164 -50.59 -11.99 3.51
C GLY A 164 -51.27 -10.63 3.58
N LEU A 165 -50.69 -9.56 4.16
CA LEU A 165 -51.31 -8.22 4.07
C LEU A 165 -51.47 -7.81 2.60
N PRO A 166 -52.69 -7.80 2.05
CA PRO A 166 -52.94 -7.18 0.76
C PRO A 166 -53.15 -5.72 1.10
N PHE A 167 -52.08 -4.92 1.04
CA PHE A 167 -52.12 -3.47 1.29
C PHE A 167 -53.23 -2.76 0.49
N GLU A 168 -53.72 -3.36 -0.59
CA GLU A 168 -54.87 -2.89 -1.36
C GLU A 168 -56.22 -2.96 -0.63
N GLN A 169 -56.52 -3.99 0.17
CA GLN A 169 -57.83 -4.11 0.84
C GLN A 169 -58.00 -3.11 1.99
N LEU A 170 -56.91 -2.88 2.75
CA LEU A 170 -56.90 -1.88 3.82
C LEU A 170 -57.06 -0.46 3.25
N ASN A 171 -56.42 -0.18 2.11
CA ASN A 171 -56.57 1.10 1.41
C ASN A 171 -58.00 1.33 0.89
N GLU A 172 -58.70 0.31 0.39
CA GLU A 172 -60.07 0.45 -0.11
C GLU A 172 -61.07 0.79 1.02
N VAL A 173 -60.90 0.20 2.21
CA VAL A 173 -61.75 0.52 3.37
C VAL A 173 -61.44 1.89 3.95
N LEU A 174 -60.16 2.26 4.07
CA LEU A 174 -59.75 3.60 4.51
C LEU A 174 -60.25 4.69 3.54
N ARG A 175 -60.37 4.38 2.24
CA ARG A 175 -60.88 5.31 1.21
C ARG A 175 -62.38 5.61 1.35
N HIS A 176 -63.14 4.75 2.04
CA HIS A 176 -64.59 4.88 2.23
C HIS A 176 -65.00 5.12 3.69
N ALA A 177 -64.04 5.30 4.61
CA ALA A 177 -64.27 5.49 6.04
C ALA A 177 -65.20 6.67 6.39
N ASP A 178 -65.24 7.70 5.55
CA ASP A 178 -66.09 8.90 5.76
C ASP A 178 -67.54 8.72 5.23
N ASP A 179 -67.85 7.60 4.56
CA ASP A 179 -69.16 7.31 3.95
C ASP A 179 -69.77 6.04 4.56
N LEU A 180 -70.28 6.18 5.78
CA LEU A 180 -70.92 5.12 6.57
C LEU A 180 -72.07 4.42 5.84
N GLN A 181 -72.79 5.13 4.97
CA GLN A 181 -73.91 4.57 4.22
C GLN A 181 -73.40 3.62 3.12
N LYS A 182 -72.30 3.98 2.47
CA LYS A 182 -71.65 3.16 1.45
C LYS A 182 -70.92 1.95 2.04
N LEU A 183 -70.38 2.07 3.25
CA LEU A 183 -69.83 0.93 4.00
C LEU A 183 -70.91 -0.08 4.39
N GLN A 184 -72.11 0.36 4.77
CA GLN A 184 -73.24 -0.52 5.05
C GLN A 184 -73.86 -1.17 3.79
N GLU A 185 -73.73 -0.55 2.62
CA GLU A 185 -74.14 -1.16 1.35
C GLU A 185 -73.15 -2.22 0.86
N LEU A 186 -71.86 -2.05 1.17
CA LEU A 186 -70.79 -2.92 0.69
C LEU A 186 -70.50 -4.10 1.62
N TYR A 187 -70.80 -3.99 2.91
CA TYR A 187 -70.46 -5.00 3.92
C TYR A 187 -71.59 -5.18 4.94
N SER A 188 -71.86 -6.44 5.29
CA SER A 188 -72.77 -6.78 6.39
C SER A 188 -72.18 -6.39 7.75
N ILE A 189 -73.04 -6.30 8.78
CA ILE A 189 -72.62 -5.95 10.14
C ILE A 189 -71.62 -6.99 10.70
N GLU A 190 -71.84 -8.29 10.44
CA GLU A 190 -70.89 -9.34 10.82
C GLU A 190 -69.55 -9.25 10.08
N GLU A 191 -69.55 -8.83 8.80
CA GLU A 191 -68.31 -8.56 8.05
C GLU A 191 -67.60 -7.31 8.58
N LEU A 192 -68.33 -6.28 9.02
CA LEU A 192 -67.77 -5.08 9.64
C LEU A 192 -67.21 -5.35 11.05
N GLU A 193 -67.86 -6.21 11.85
CA GLU A 193 -67.33 -6.65 13.14
C GLU A 193 -66.10 -7.55 12.98
N GLN A 194 -66.12 -8.47 12.00
CA GLN A 194 -64.95 -9.25 11.62
C GLN A 194 -63.83 -8.35 11.09
N PHE A 195 -64.18 -7.30 10.31
CA PHE A 195 -63.24 -6.31 9.81
C PHE A 195 -62.65 -5.48 10.95
N LEU A 196 -63.45 -5.00 11.91
CA LEU A 196 -62.98 -4.23 13.06
C LEU A 196 -62.11 -5.07 14.00
N GLY A 197 -62.48 -6.33 14.27
CA GLY A 197 -61.63 -7.27 15.03
C GLY A 197 -60.32 -7.58 14.31
N ASN A 198 -60.36 -7.74 12.99
CA ASN A 198 -59.16 -7.85 12.16
C ASN A 198 -58.39 -6.53 12.07
N THR A 199 -59.04 -5.37 12.22
CA THR A 199 -58.41 -4.04 12.16
C THR A 199 -57.72 -3.72 13.48
N GLU A 200 -58.28 -4.10 14.63
CA GLU A 200 -57.61 -3.95 15.92
C GLU A 200 -56.38 -4.89 16.01
N HIS A 201 -56.51 -6.11 15.49
CA HIS A 201 -55.37 -7.01 15.28
C HIS A 201 -54.35 -6.45 14.27
N SER A 202 -54.84 -5.92 13.13
CA SER A 202 -54.01 -5.33 12.08
C SER A 202 -53.36 -4.00 12.51
N MET A 203 -53.96 -3.25 13.43
CA MET A 203 -53.38 -2.04 14.02
C MET A 203 -52.25 -2.40 14.98
N SER A 204 -52.40 -3.46 15.80
CA SER A 204 -51.30 -4.01 16.59
C SER A 204 -50.17 -4.53 15.70
N GLU A 205 -50.49 -5.20 14.59
CA GLU A 205 -49.51 -5.64 13.59
C GLU A 205 -48.88 -4.45 12.83
N ALA A 206 -49.64 -3.38 12.59
CA ALA A 206 -49.16 -2.17 11.93
C ALA A 206 -48.24 -1.34 12.82
N GLU A 207 -48.52 -1.23 14.12
CA GLU A 207 -47.61 -0.63 15.10
C GLU A 207 -46.30 -1.43 15.19
N GLU A 208 -46.39 -2.76 15.23
CA GLU A 208 -45.22 -3.63 15.19
C GLU A 208 -44.45 -3.50 13.86
N TRP A 209 -45.15 -3.37 12.74
CA TRP A 209 -44.56 -3.13 11.43
C TRP A 209 -43.88 -1.77 11.33
N ILE A 210 -44.48 -0.69 11.85
CA ILE A 210 -43.91 0.66 11.91
C ILE A 210 -42.64 0.65 12.78
N CYS A 211 -42.67 -0.01 13.93
CA CYS A 211 -41.48 -0.16 14.78
C CYS A 211 -40.34 -0.89 14.05
N ARG A 212 -40.65 -1.93 13.29
CA ARG A 212 -39.67 -2.70 12.51
C ARG A 212 -39.16 -1.96 11.28
N ALA A 213 -40.03 -1.22 10.59
CA ALA A 213 -39.65 -0.33 9.48
C ALA A 213 -38.73 0.80 9.97
N THR A 214 -39.00 1.33 11.17
CA THR A 214 -38.13 2.30 11.84
C THR A 214 -36.77 1.67 12.16
N ALA A 215 -36.74 0.46 12.72
CA ALA A 215 -35.49 -0.25 13.00
C ALA A 215 -34.67 -0.58 11.72
N LEU A 216 -35.33 -0.84 10.59
CA LEU A 216 -34.67 -0.98 9.28
C LEU A 216 -34.10 0.36 8.80
N GLY A 217 -34.83 1.46 9.00
CA GLY A 217 -34.38 2.82 8.70
C GLY A 217 -33.15 3.21 9.51
N GLU A 218 -33.16 2.97 10.81
CA GLU A 218 -32.02 3.18 11.72
C GLU A 218 -30.79 2.35 11.28
N LEU A 219 -31.00 1.08 10.91
CA LEU A 219 -29.93 0.22 10.42
C LEU A 219 -29.35 0.72 9.07
N GLN A 220 -30.21 1.24 8.19
CA GLN A 220 -29.77 1.85 6.93
C GLN A 220 -28.93 3.12 7.18
N GLU A 221 -29.34 3.97 8.13
CA GLU A 221 -28.58 5.15 8.55
C GLU A 221 -27.23 4.75 9.17
N GLU A 222 -27.21 3.76 10.06
CA GLU A 222 -25.99 3.20 10.67
C GLU A 222 -24.99 2.72 9.60
N VAL A 223 -25.47 1.94 8.62
CA VAL A 223 -24.65 1.42 7.51
C VAL A 223 -24.14 2.56 6.63
N ASN A 224 -24.96 3.57 6.37
CA ASN A 224 -24.58 4.73 5.56
C ASN A 224 -23.49 5.57 6.25
N ASP A 225 -23.61 5.78 7.56
CA ASP A 225 -22.63 6.50 8.37
C ASP A 225 -21.30 5.74 8.46
N GLU A 226 -21.34 4.42 8.69
CA GLU A 226 -20.14 3.58 8.72
C GLU A 226 -19.46 3.54 7.35
N SER A 227 -20.24 3.41 6.26
CA SER A 227 -19.72 3.45 4.89
C SER A 227 -19.04 4.79 4.57
N SER A 228 -19.64 5.90 5.03
CA SER A 228 -19.08 7.24 4.84
C SER A 228 -17.75 7.40 5.58
N ARG A 229 -17.70 6.97 6.85
CA ARG A 229 -16.47 7.00 7.66
C ARG A 229 -15.37 6.12 7.06
N PHE A 230 -15.72 4.92 6.59
CA PHE A 230 -14.79 4.03 5.89
C PHE A 230 -14.23 4.69 4.62
N LEU A 231 -15.09 5.23 3.76
CA LEU A 231 -14.69 5.86 2.50
C LEU A 231 -13.80 7.09 2.71
N GLU A 232 -14.10 7.91 3.71
CA GLU A 232 -13.28 9.07 4.05
C GLU A 232 -11.88 8.66 4.49
N GLY A 233 -11.78 7.71 5.43
CA GLY A 233 -10.49 7.19 5.89
C GLY A 233 -9.71 6.51 4.77
N PHE A 234 -10.38 5.69 3.94
CA PHE A 234 -9.76 5.01 2.81
C PHE A 234 -9.20 5.99 1.77
N LYS A 235 -9.98 7.02 1.42
CA LYS A 235 -9.57 8.08 0.49
C LYS A 235 -8.37 8.86 1.03
N HIS A 236 -8.40 9.21 2.32
CA HIS A 236 -7.28 9.89 2.97
C HIS A 236 -5.99 9.08 2.87
N ASN A 237 -6.05 7.78 3.16
CA ASN A 237 -4.88 6.91 3.11
C ASN A 237 -4.35 6.69 1.68
N ILE A 238 -5.24 6.61 0.67
CA ILE A 238 -4.82 6.59 -0.75
C ILE A 238 -4.07 7.86 -1.09
N GLN A 239 -4.62 9.03 -0.75
CA GLN A 239 -4.00 10.31 -1.04
C GLN A 239 -2.63 10.43 -0.35
N LEU A 240 -2.54 10.06 0.94
CA LEU A 240 -1.29 10.06 1.69
C LEU A 240 -0.24 9.16 1.02
N ALA A 241 -0.64 7.98 0.55
CA ALA A 241 0.28 7.06 -0.10
C ALA A 241 0.73 7.55 -1.49
N GLU A 242 -0.15 8.21 -2.25
CA GLU A 242 0.20 8.84 -3.54
C GLU A 242 1.16 10.02 -3.37
N GLU A 243 0.92 10.88 -2.37
CA GLU A 243 1.79 12.01 -2.03
C GLU A 243 3.18 11.51 -1.60
N ASN A 244 3.24 10.53 -0.71
CA ASN A 244 4.49 9.91 -0.28
C ASN A 244 5.19 9.18 -1.42
N ARG A 245 4.46 8.57 -2.35
CA ARG A 245 5.05 7.96 -3.55
C ARG A 245 5.71 9.00 -4.44
N ALA A 246 5.08 10.17 -4.62
CA ALA A 246 5.67 11.25 -5.40
C ALA A 246 6.97 11.76 -4.76
N VAL A 247 6.99 11.91 -3.42
CA VAL A 247 8.19 12.26 -2.66
C VAL A 247 9.26 11.18 -2.83
N PHE A 248 8.91 9.91 -2.63
CA PHE A 248 9.82 8.76 -2.76
C PHE A 248 10.50 8.75 -4.14
N VAL A 249 9.71 8.79 -5.22
CA VAL A 249 10.25 8.73 -6.59
C VAL A 249 11.14 9.93 -6.90
N ARG A 250 10.75 11.13 -6.47
CA ARG A 250 11.55 12.34 -6.66
C ARG A 250 12.88 12.23 -5.92
N THR A 251 12.86 11.91 -4.63
CA THR A 251 14.07 11.83 -3.80
C THR A 251 15.01 10.73 -4.28
N VAL A 252 14.49 9.57 -4.66
CA VAL A 252 15.30 8.50 -5.26
C VAL A 252 15.98 9.01 -6.54
N ARG A 253 15.25 9.68 -7.43
CA ARG A 253 15.83 10.24 -8.67
C ARG A 253 16.94 11.28 -8.36
N GLU A 254 16.71 12.17 -7.42
CA GLU A 254 17.69 13.19 -7.00
C GLU A 254 18.94 12.56 -6.37
N SER A 255 18.75 11.50 -5.56
CA SER A 255 19.84 10.77 -4.91
C SER A 255 20.74 10.03 -5.92
N ILE A 256 20.18 9.57 -7.04
CA ILE A 256 20.90 8.89 -8.11
C ILE A 256 21.64 9.91 -8.99
N ALA A 257 21.02 11.06 -9.25
CA ALA A 257 21.59 12.11 -10.09
C ALA A 257 22.72 12.89 -9.40
N SER A 258 22.74 12.91 -8.06
CA SER A 258 23.75 13.64 -7.30
C SER A 258 25.10 12.91 -7.31
N PRO A 259 26.18 13.54 -7.79
CA PRO A 259 27.52 12.98 -7.67
C PRO A 259 27.88 12.80 -6.19
N PRO A 260 28.69 11.79 -5.83
CA PRO A 260 29.11 11.59 -4.45
C PRO A 260 29.79 12.88 -3.98
N ALA A 261 29.30 13.45 -2.87
CA ALA A 261 29.92 14.62 -2.28
C ALA A 261 31.40 14.29 -2.06
N ARG A 262 32.30 15.06 -2.68
CA ARG A 262 33.72 14.99 -2.37
C ARG A 262 33.83 15.48 -0.93
N ASN A 263 33.99 14.55 0.01
CA ASN A 263 34.36 14.89 1.38
C ASN A 263 35.69 15.66 1.29
N GLY A 264 35.63 16.96 1.55
CA GLY A 264 36.79 17.85 1.64
C GLY A 264 37.51 17.70 2.97
#